data_AF-A0A1F1FLF9-F1
#
_entry.id   AF-A0A1F1FLF9-F1
#
_cell.length_a   1.000
_cell.length_b   1.000
_cell.length_c   1.000
_cell.angle_alpha   90.00
_cell.angle_beta   90.00
_cell.angle_gamma   90.00
#
_symmetry.space_group_name_H-M   'P 1'
#
loop_
_entity.id
_entity.type
_entity.pdbx_description
1 polymer ?
#
loop_
_entity_poly.entity_id
_entity_poly.type
_entity_poly.pdbx_seq_one_letter_code
_entity_poly.pdbx_strand_id
1 'polypeptide(L)'
;MMWRDGVVTGTRTAWGPAGRSCAELDVEIVGAPSNADGLLPGQRVRAVAYEALTGLPDVAERVRLEVSALDRALGTGGHAMVSSRLDVLPPDPPREGHLVKARYMPDQVMVTGVDEQATAHHGLLSQPIGSLDLEGMPVVVADLHSSLPAVLAGLRSPSGEEQPRVVYIMTDGGALPLAYSRVVASLSQAGWLSGTITAGQAWGGDIEAVSVHNALLAARHVLHADAAIVIQGPGNLGTETPWGFSGVACGDAINAIATLGGHPVACLRVSQADARARHRGVSHHSMTAYGRVALAGADVVVPDLKGPLGAQVRQEAESLCGPRPGAGQHRLVEVPAEGLLELLRQAEAQTAVRLSTMRRGLDEDAAAFIAAAAAGRHARRVLDEGTAHG
;
A
#
# COMPACT_ATOMS: atom_id res chain seq x y z
N MET A 1 -18.30 13.70 -12.80
CA MET A 1 -17.00 13.46 -13.45
C MET A 1 -16.80 14.49 -14.52
N MET A 2 -15.56 14.95 -14.70
CA MET A 2 -15.14 15.87 -15.75
C MET A 2 -14.38 15.06 -16.79
N TRP A 3 -14.80 15.17 -18.06
CA TRP A 3 -14.26 14.38 -19.16
C TRP A 3 -13.55 15.26 -20.18
N ARG A 4 -12.43 14.77 -20.73
CA ARG A 4 -11.73 15.38 -21.86
C ARG A 4 -11.44 14.32 -22.90
N ASP A 5 -11.54 14.71 -24.17
CA ASP A 5 -11.01 13.89 -25.27
C ASP A 5 -9.60 14.40 -25.57
N GLY A 6 -8.66 13.48 -25.76
CA GLY A 6 -7.26 13.80 -26.02
C GLY A 6 -6.64 12.90 -27.07
N VAL A 7 -5.46 13.30 -27.56
CA VAL A 7 -4.61 12.52 -28.45
C VAL A 7 -3.29 12.24 -27.73
N VAL A 8 -2.88 10.98 -27.71
CA VAL A 8 -1.62 10.57 -27.11
C VAL A 8 -0.47 11.10 -27.96
N THR A 9 0.43 11.86 -27.35
CA THR A 9 1.60 12.46 -28.01
C THR A 9 2.90 11.72 -27.70
N GLY A 10 2.91 10.89 -26.64
CA GLY A 10 4.07 10.11 -26.25
C GLY A 10 3.82 9.26 -25.01
N THR A 11 4.64 8.23 -24.83
CA THR A 11 4.70 7.43 -23.60
C THR A 11 5.94 7.84 -22.81
N ARG A 12 5.75 8.39 -21.61
CA ARG A 12 6.86 8.83 -20.74
C ARG A 12 7.59 7.65 -20.14
N THR A 13 6.82 6.70 -19.61
CA THR A 13 7.33 5.48 -18.99
C THR A 13 6.19 4.48 -18.85
N ALA A 14 6.51 3.19 -18.90
CA ALA A 14 5.62 2.10 -18.53
C ALA A 14 6.31 1.22 -17.49
N TRP A 15 5.52 0.54 -16.66
CA TRP A 15 6.03 -0.33 -15.62
C TRP A 15 5.02 -1.42 -15.27
N GLY A 16 5.49 -2.42 -14.52
CA GLY A 16 4.69 -3.58 -14.15
C GLY A 16 4.72 -4.69 -15.21
N PRO A 17 4.28 -5.90 -14.84
CA PRO A 17 4.25 -7.04 -15.75
C PRO A 17 3.09 -6.94 -16.76
N ALA A 18 3.20 -7.63 -17.88
CA ALA A 18 2.14 -7.72 -18.88
C ALA A 18 0.82 -8.22 -18.25
N GLY A 19 -0.31 -7.67 -18.73
CA GLY A 19 -1.64 -7.86 -18.18
C GLY A 19 -1.94 -7.06 -16.90
N ARG A 20 -0.92 -6.51 -16.23
CA ARG A 20 -1.05 -5.69 -15.01
C ARG A 20 -0.15 -4.45 -15.06
N SER A 21 0.24 -4.03 -16.26
CA SER A 21 1.11 -2.87 -16.43
C SER A 21 0.35 -1.56 -16.38
N CYS A 22 1.09 -0.49 -16.16
CA CYS A 22 0.61 0.89 -16.19
C CYS A 22 1.56 1.73 -17.04
N ALA A 23 1.02 2.67 -17.80
CA ALA A 23 1.78 3.63 -18.58
C ALA A 23 1.43 5.06 -18.19
N GLU A 24 2.46 5.90 -18.02
CA GLU A 24 2.32 7.36 -17.95
C GLU A 24 2.49 7.92 -19.37
N LEU A 25 1.48 8.65 -19.83
CA LEU A 25 1.35 9.18 -21.19
C LEU A 25 1.39 10.71 -21.17
N ASP A 26 1.94 11.31 -22.22
CA ASP A 26 1.71 12.70 -22.58
C ASP A 26 0.51 12.79 -23.51
N VAL A 27 -0.53 13.53 -23.13
CA VAL A 27 -1.77 13.66 -23.89
C VAL A 27 -2.07 15.13 -24.16
N GLU A 28 -2.34 15.47 -25.41
CA GLU A 28 -2.86 16.77 -25.80
C GLU A 28 -4.38 16.73 -25.81
N ILE A 29 -5.03 17.64 -25.09
CA ILE A 29 -6.48 17.73 -25.04
C ILE A 29 -6.98 18.30 -26.37
N VAL A 30 -7.96 17.63 -26.98
CA VAL A 30 -8.57 18.05 -28.26
C VAL A 30 -10.08 18.31 -28.13
N GLY A 31 -10.70 17.89 -27.03
CA GLY A 31 -12.13 18.10 -26.79
C GLY A 31 -12.46 18.31 -25.32
N ALA A 32 -13.36 19.27 -25.06
CA ALA A 32 -13.93 19.55 -23.75
C ALA A 32 -15.41 19.96 -23.89
N PRO A 33 -16.25 19.75 -22.86
CA PRO A 33 -17.60 20.32 -22.81
C PRO A 33 -17.59 21.85 -22.97
N SER A 34 -18.65 22.42 -23.54
CA SER A 34 -18.75 23.87 -23.77
C SER A 34 -18.73 24.71 -22.49
N ASN A 35 -19.04 24.12 -21.34
CA ASN A 35 -19.01 24.73 -20.02
C ASN A 35 -17.75 24.35 -19.21
N ALA A 36 -16.70 23.83 -19.85
CA ALA A 36 -15.44 23.54 -19.17
C ALA A 36 -14.67 24.84 -18.88
N ASP A 37 -14.28 25.03 -17.62
CA ASP A 37 -13.50 26.20 -17.18
C ASP A 37 -11.98 25.93 -17.11
N GLY A 38 -11.55 24.67 -17.24
CA GLY A 38 -10.16 24.23 -17.11
C GLY A 38 -9.84 23.05 -18.04
N LEU A 39 -8.55 22.77 -18.25
CA LEU A 39 -8.07 21.66 -19.09
C LEU A 39 -8.70 21.69 -20.50
N LEU A 40 -8.48 22.79 -21.22
CA LEU A 40 -9.10 23.09 -22.51
C LEU A 40 -8.31 22.51 -23.70
N PRO A 41 -8.91 22.44 -24.91
CA PRO A 41 -8.19 22.02 -26.12
C PRO A 41 -6.88 22.79 -26.34
N GLY A 42 -5.84 22.06 -26.78
CA GLY A 42 -4.47 22.56 -26.96
C GLY A 42 -3.60 22.48 -25.69
N GLN A 43 -4.18 22.23 -24.51
CA GLN A 43 -3.40 21.99 -23.30
C GLN A 43 -2.84 20.57 -23.26
N ARG A 44 -1.66 20.39 -22.67
CA ARG A 44 -1.02 19.09 -22.46
C ARG A 44 -1.13 18.66 -21.02
N VAL A 45 -1.48 17.40 -20.83
CA VAL A 45 -1.60 16.78 -19.50
C VAL A 45 -0.83 15.46 -19.48
N ARG A 46 -0.44 15.06 -18.28
CA ARG A 46 0.03 13.70 -18.02
C ARG A 46 -1.18 12.83 -17.69
N ALA A 47 -1.27 11.67 -18.30
CA ALA A 47 -2.34 10.71 -18.06
C ALA A 47 -1.76 9.35 -17.68
N VAL A 48 -2.52 8.53 -16.97
CA VAL A 48 -2.18 7.13 -16.72
C VAL A 48 -3.20 6.22 -17.39
N ALA A 49 -2.70 5.16 -18.03
CA ALA A 49 -3.49 4.06 -18.57
C ALA A 49 -3.13 2.76 -17.85
N TYR A 50 -4.16 2.01 -17.46
CA TYR A 50 -4.00 0.68 -16.88
C TYR A 50 -4.28 -0.36 -17.97
N GLU A 51 -3.32 -1.22 -18.24
CA GLU A 51 -3.43 -2.23 -19.30
C GLU A 51 -4.67 -3.10 -19.11
N ALA A 52 -4.96 -3.50 -17.86
CA ALA A 52 -6.11 -4.32 -17.52
C ALA A 52 -7.48 -3.66 -17.75
N LEU A 53 -7.56 -2.32 -17.85
CA LEU A 53 -8.83 -1.62 -18.09
C LEU A 53 -8.99 -1.23 -19.56
N THR A 54 -7.95 -0.67 -20.15
CA THR A 54 -8.04 -0.01 -21.47
C THR A 54 -7.06 -0.55 -22.49
N GLY A 55 -6.22 -1.52 -22.13
CA GLY A 55 -4.93 -1.70 -22.79
C GLY A 55 -4.06 -0.45 -22.66
N LEU A 56 -2.91 -0.47 -23.34
CA LEU A 56 -2.02 0.69 -23.42
C LEU A 56 -2.21 1.38 -24.78
N PRO A 57 -2.62 2.67 -24.79
CA PRO A 57 -2.70 3.46 -26.02
C PRO A 57 -1.33 3.74 -26.65
N ASP A 58 -1.22 3.63 -27.97
CA ASP A 58 -0.08 4.08 -28.76
C ASP A 58 -0.14 5.59 -29.07
N VAL A 59 0.98 6.14 -29.54
CA VAL A 59 1.04 7.52 -30.05
C VAL A 59 0.04 7.72 -31.18
N ALA A 60 -0.57 8.91 -31.21
CA ALA A 60 -1.63 9.34 -32.12
C ALA A 60 -3.01 8.72 -31.86
N GLU A 61 -3.16 7.79 -30.91
CA GLU A 61 -4.48 7.30 -30.53
C GLU A 61 -5.30 8.36 -29.79
N ARG A 62 -6.62 8.34 -30.04
CA ARG A 62 -7.57 9.17 -29.31
C ARG A 62 -8.08 8.45 -28.06
N VAL A 63 -8.08 9.18 -26.96
CA VAL A 63 -8.48 8.67 -25.64
C VAL A 63 -9.49 9.59 -24.98
N ARG A 64 -10.34 9.03 -24.13
CA ARG A 64 -11.15 9.78 -23.15
C ARG A 64 -10.48 9.75 -21.79
N LEU A 65 -10.41 10.91 -21.17
CA LEU A 65 -9.77 11.16 -19.88
C LEU A 65 -10.79 11.56 -18.81
N GLU A 66 -10.74 10.92 -17.66
CA GLU A 66 -11.29 11.44 -16.41
C GLU A 66 -10.28 12.46 -15.83
N VAL A 67 -10.73 13.68 -15.57
CA VAL A 67 -9.84 14.76 -15.13
C VAL A 67 -10.28 15.47 -13.85
N SER A 68 -11.33 15.02 -13.15
CA SER A 68 -11.89 15.78 -12.01
C SER A 68 -10.87 15.98 -10.88
N ALA A 69 -10.11 14.94 -10.55
CA ALA A 69 -9.10 15.03 -9.49
C ALA A 69 -7.89 15.87 -9.92
N LEU A 70 -7.53 15.81 -11.21
CA LEU A 70 -6.44 16.62 -11.77
C LEU A 70 -6.80 18.10 -11.79
N ASP A 71 -7.98 18.45 -12.31
CA ASP A 71 -8.48 19.82 -12.43
C ASP A 71 -8.54 20.53 -11.06
N ARG A 72 -8.87 19.77 -10.00
CA ARG A 72 -8.91 20.28 -8.62
C ARG A 72 -7.60 20.15 -7.85
N ALA A 73 -6.52 19.68 -8.49
CA ALA A 73 -5.23 19.40 -7.84
C ALA A 73 -5.33 18.47 -6.60
N LEU A 74 -6.26 17.52 -6.62
CA LEU A 74 -6.51 16.56 -5.53
C LEU A 74 -5.91 15.16 -5.79
N GLY A 75 -5.54 14.86 -7.04
CA GLY A 75 -5.10 13.52 -7.45
C GLY A 75 -3.68 13.15 -7.01
N THR A 76 -3.49 11.89 -6.61
CA THR A 76 -2.14 11.33 -6.45
C THR A 76 -1.40 11.35 -7.79
N GLY A 77 -0.15 11.81 -7.78
CA GLY A 77 0.73 11.93 -8.97
C GLY A 77 0.40 13.06 -9.95
N GLY A 78 -0.78 13.68 -9.83
CA GLY A 78 -1.20 14.76 -10.74
C GLY A 78 -1.39 14.26 -12.17
N HIS A 79 -2.15 13.18 -12.33
CA HIS A 79 -2.47 12.57 -13.62
C HIS A 79 -3.97 12.64 -13.92
N ALA A 80 -4.30 12.77 -15.19
CA ALA A 80 -5.60 12.35 -15.71
C ALA A 80 -5.67 10.82 -15.77
N MET A 81 -6.87 10.24 -15.73
CA MET A 81 -7.06 8.79 -15.86
C MET A 81 -7.61 8.49 -17.25
N VAL A 82 -6.93 7.65 -18.03
CA VAL A 82 -7.51 7.14 -19.28
C VAL A 82 -8.69 6.25 -18.93
N SER A 83 -9.89 6.64 -19.39
CA SER A 83 -11.12 5.90 -19.18
C SER A 83 -11.48 5.03 -20.38
N SER A 84 -11.17 5.49 -21.61
CA SER A 84 -11.34 4.65 -22.79
C SER A 84 -10.43 5.07 -23.94
N ARG A 85 -10.18 4.13 -24.85
CA ARG A 85 -9.63 4.38 -26.19
C ARG A 85 -10.83 4.56 -27.12
N LEU A 86 -10.86 5.66 -27.87
CA LEU A 86 -12.05 6.04 -28.65
C LEU A 86 -12.19 5.25 -29.94
N ASP A 87 -11.06 4.83 -30.51
CA ASP A 87 -11.00 4.18 -31.82
C ASP A 87 -10.57 2.71 -31.74
N VAL A 88 -10.27 2.21 -30.53
CA VAL A 88 -9.80 0.84 -30.28
C VAL A 88 -10.58 0.20 -29.12
N LEU A 89 -11.09 -1.01 -29.35
CA LEU A 89 -11.64 -1.85 -28.30
C LEU A 89 -10.57 -2.85 -27.86
N PRO A 90 -10.22 -2.90 -26.55
CA PRO A 90 -9.32 -3.92 -26.03
C PRO A 90 -9.90 -5.34 -26.21
N PRO A 91 -9.06 -6.38 -26.29
CA PRO A 91 -9.54 -7.75 -26.27
C PRO A 91 -10.21 -8.07 -24.94
N ASP A 92 -11.19 -8.97 -24.96
CA ASP A 92 -11.79 -9.49 -23.74
C ASP A 92 -10.72 -10.18 -22.88
N PRO A 93 -10.73 -10.00 -21.54
CA PRO A 93 -9.84 -10.74 -20.66
C PRO A 93 -10.18 -12.23 -20.66
N PRO A 94 -9.24 -13.10 -20.21
CA PRO A 94 -9.54 -14.51 -19.99
C PRO A 94 -10.80 -14.70 -19.15
N ARG A 95 -11.64 -15.66 -19.54
CA ARG A 95 -12.91 -15.96 -18.84
C ARG A 95 -12.66 -16.87 -17.64
N GLU A 96 -11.84 -16.39 -16.71
CA GLU A 96 -11.44 -17.08 -15.50
C GLU A 96 -11.90 -16.30 -14.27
N GLY A 97 -12.39 -17.02 -13.28
CA GLY A 97 -12.86 -16.43 -12.03
C GLY A 97 -14.24 -15.78 -12.11
N HIS A 98 -14.77 -15.46 -10.93
CA HIS A 98 -16.11 -14.94 -10.69
C HIS A 98 -16.10 -13.74 -9.75
N LEU A 99 -14.96 -13.37 -9.16
CA LEU A 99 -14.83 -12.18 -8.34
C LEU A 99 -14.86 -10.92 -9.20
N VAL A 100 -15.63 -9.95 -8.72
CA VAL A 100 -15.71 -8.61 -9.29
C VAL A 100 -15.14 -7.61 -8.29
N LYS A 101 -14.15 -6.83 -8.74
CA LYS A 101 -13.54 -5.70 -8.04
C LYS A 101 -14.01 -4.39 -8.68
N ALA A 102 -13.91 -3.28 -7.92
CA ALA A 102 -14.52 -2.01 -8.28
C ALA A 102 -16.02 -2.15 -8.64
N ARG A 103 -16.76 -2.94 -7.84
CA ARG A 103 -18.16 -3.28 -8.12
C ARG A 103 -19.01 -2.03 -8.27
N TYR A 104 -19.92 -2.04 -9.25
CA TYR A 104 -20.84 -0.94 -9.57
C TYR A 104 -20.22 0.32 -10.19
N MET A 105 -18.92 0.32 -10.49
CA MET A 105 -18.33 1.27 -11.44
C MET A 105 -18.55 0.81 -12.89
N PRO A 106 -18.49 1.70 -13.89
CA PRO A 106 -18.48 1.29 -15.30
C PRO A 106 -17.26 0.42 -15.67
N ASP A 107 -16.14 0.61 -14.96
CA ASP A 107 -14.86 -0.05 -15.21
C ASP A 107 -14.61 -1.20 -14.21
N GLN A 108 -15.56 -2.15 -14.13
CA GLN A 108 -15.45 -3.31 -13.22
C GLN A 108 -14.33 -4.24 -13.68
N VAL A 109 -13.62 -4.84 -12.72
CA VAL A 109 -12.53 -5.77 -13.01
C VAL A 109 -12.92 -7.18 -12.57
N MET A 110 -13.05 -8.07 -13.54
CA MET A 110 -13.18 -9.51 -13.30
C MET A 110 -11.82 -10.07 -12.94
N VAL A 111 -11.74 -10.81 -11.84
CA VAL A 111 -10.51 -11.47 -11.39
C VAL A 111 -10.80 -12.88 -10.91
N THR A 112 -9.76 -13.72 -10.92
CA THR A 112 -9.80 -15.03 -10.25
C THR A 112 -9.31 -14.87 -8.81
N GLY A 113 -10.23 -14.95 -7.86
CA GLY A 113 -9.90 -14.95 -6.44
C GLY A 113 -9.24 -16.25 -6.00
N VAL A 114 -8.22 -16.16 -5.13
CA VAL A 114 -7.52 -17.33 -4.54
C VAL A 114 -8.44 -18.26 -3.76
N ASP A 115 -9.54 -17.69 -3.26
CA ASP A 115 -10.56 -18.35 -2.47
C ASP A 115 -11.79 -18.79 -3.30
N GLU A 116 -11.76 -18.64 -4.63
CA GLU A 116 -12.83 -19.11 -5.52
C GLU A 116 -12.77 -20.61 -5.79
N GLN A 117 -13.94 -21.22 -5.96
CA GLN A 117 -14.18 -22.66 -6.11
C GLN A 117 -13.35 -23.32 -7.23
N ALA A 118 -13.09 -22.60 -8.32
CA ALA A 118 -12.37 -23.12 -9.48
C ALA A 118 -10.84 -23.10 -9.32
N THR A 119 -10.31 -22.55 -8.24
CA THR A 119 -8.87 -22.43 -8.02
C THR A 119 -8.27 -23.64 -7.32
N ALA A 120 -6.98 -23.89 -7.55
CA ALA A 120 -6.24 -24.95 -6.89
C ALA A 120 -6.16 -24.77 -5.35
N HIS A 121 -6.35 -23.55 -4.85
CA HIS A 121 -6.21 -23.22 -3.43
C HIS A 121 -7.54 -23.22 -2.68
N HIS A 122 -8.68 -23.34 -3.37
CA HIS A 122 -10.00 -23.32 -2.73
C HIS A 122 -10.13 -24.38 -1.64
N GLY A 123 -9.77 -25.63 -1.93
CA GLY A 123 -9.91 -26.73 -0.96
C GLY A 123 -9.10 -26.52 0.32
N LEU A 124 -8.01 -25.76 0.25
CA LEU A 124 -7.24 -25.34 1.42
C LEU A 124 -7.96 -24.21 2.17
N LEU A 125 -8.32 -23.13 1.47
CA LEU A 125 -8.93 -21.94 2.10
C LEU A 125 -10.39 -22.15 2.54
N SER A 126 -11.05 -23.20 2.05
CA SER A 126 -12.41 -23.59 2.43
C SER A 126 -12.44 -24.58 3.60
N GLN A 127 -11.30 -24.91 4.21
CA GLN A 127 -11.27 -25.75 5.39
C GLN A 127 -12.04 -25.10 6.56
N PRO A 128 -12.52 -25.90 7.54
CA PRO A 128 -13.29 -25.36 8.67
C PRO A 128 -12.56 -24.21 9.39
N ILE A 129 -13.31 -23.23 9.87
CA ILE A 129 -12.74 -22.10 10.62
C ILE A 129 -11.88 -22.61 11.79
N GLY A 130 -10.65 -22.08 11.90
CA GLY A 130 -9.68 -22.47 12.92
C GLY A 130 -8.76 -23.64 12.53
N SER A 131 -8.94 -24.24 11.34
CA SER A 131 -8.00 -25.25 10.80
C SER A 131 -6.74 -24.64 10.19
N LEU A 132 -6.83 -23.38 9.75
CA LEU A 132 -5.72 -22.58 9.27
C LEU A 132 -5.56 -21.34 10.14
N ASP A 133 -4.32 -21.01 10.44
CA ASP A 133 -3.92 -19.78 11.13
C ASP A 133 -2.69 -19.18 10.42
N LEU A 134 -2.08 -18.16 11.02
CA LEU A 134 -0.86 -17.53 10.52
C LEU A 134 0.40 -18.07 11.21
N GLU A 135 0.30 -19.05 12.10
CA GLU A 135 1.42 -19.67 12.79
C GLU A 135 2.36 -18.65 13.47
N GLY A 136 1.80 -17.57 14.04
CA GLY A 136 2.58 -16.50 14.65
C GLY A 136 3.33 -15.59 13.66
N MET A 137 3.11 -15.72 12.35
CA MET A 137 3.74 -14.89 11.31
C MET A 137 3.64 -13.39 11.67
N PRO A 138 4.76 -12.65 11.70
CA PRO A 138 4.72 -11.22 11.94
C PRO A 138 4.13 -10.49 10.74
N VAL A 139 3.19 -9.59 11.03
CA VAL A 139 2.50 -8.78 10.04
C VAL A 139 2.63 -7.30 10.38
N VAL A 140 3.36 -6.56 9.56
CA VAL A 140 3.54 -5.12 9.73
C VAL A 140 2.35 -4.39 9.11
N VAL A 141 1.62 -3.64 9.94
CA VAL A 141 0.51 -2.78 9.50
C VAL A 141 0.99 -1.34 9.46
N ALA A 142 0.81 -0.65 8.33
CA ALA A 142 1.10 0.78 8.22
C ALA A 142 -0.01 1.54 7.49
N ASP A 143 -0.15 2.83 7.82
CA ASP A 143 -1.14 3.72 7.22
C ASP A 143 -0.77 4.09 5.78
N LEU A 144 0.46 4.54 5.53
CA LEU A 144 0.81 5.11 4.23
C LEU A 144 1.51 4.11 3.31
N HIS A 145 1.08 4.06 2.04
CA HIS A 145 1.74 3.31 0.97
C HIS A 145 3.26 3.58 0.89
N SER A 146 3.67 4.83 1.18
CA SER A 146 5.08 5.25 1.19
C SER A 146 5.94 4.56 2.24
N SER A 147 5.35 3.90 3.24
CA SER A 147 6.09 3.17 4.28
C SER A 147 6.62 1.82 3.78
N LEU A 148 6.01 1.23 2.74
CA LEU A 148 6.36 -0.10 2.21
C LEU A 148 7.87 -0.30 1.97
N PRO A 149 8.57 0.54 1.20
CA PRO A 149 10.01 0.35 0.94
C PRO A 149 10.86 0.43 2.22
N ALA A 150 10.49 1.29 3.16
CA ALA A 150 11.22 1.44 4.42
C ALA A 150 11.01 0.23 5.35
N VAL A 151 9.78 -0.28 5.45
CA VAL A 151 9.49 -1.53 6.20
C VAL A 151 10.28 -2.69 5.61
N LEU A 152 10.30 -2.85 4.28
CA LEU A 152 11.09 -3.89 3.62
C LEU A 152 12.59 -3.73 3.88
N ALA A 153 13.12 -2.51 3.83
CA ALA A 153 14.52 -2.27 4.15
C ALA A 153 14.88 -2.76 5.56
N GLY A 154 14.01 -2.49 6.55
CA GLY A 154 14.18 -2.96 7.92
C GLY A 154 14.07 -4.47 8.11
N LEU A 155 13.21 -5.14 7.34
CA LEU A 155 13.02 -6.60 7.37
C LEU A 155 14.21 -7.38 6.80
N ARG A 156 14.99 -6.73 5.93
CA ARG A 156 16.10 -7.37 5.22
C ARG A 156 17.37 -7.40 6.05
N SER A 157 18.09 -8.52 5.96
CA SER A 157 19.40 -8.66 6.59
C SER A 157 20.49 -8.05 5.70
N PRO A 158 21.36 -7.18 6.22
CA PRO A 158 22.48 -6.61 5.46
C PRO A 158 23.63 -7.61 5.24
N SER A 159 23.59 -8.78 5.90
CA SER A 159 24.76 -9.65 6.12
C SER A 159 24.88 -10.83 5.14
N GLY A 160 24.15 -10.82 4.01
CA GLY A 160 24.20 -11.92 3.03
C GLY A 160 23.46 -13.19 3.44
N GLU A 161 22.70 -13.14 4.54
CA GLU A 161 21.75 -14.18 4.93
C GLU A 161 20.61 -14.31 3.92
N GLU A 162 19.98 -15.48 3.91
CA GLU A 162 18.74 -15.68 3.17
C GLU A 162 17.68 -14.68 3.65
N GLN A 163 17.10 -13.99 2.68
CA GLN A 163 16.15 -12.92 2.93
C GLN A 163 14.77 -13.54 3.15
N PRO A 164 13.98 -13.00 4.10
CA PRO A 164 12.66 -13.57 4.37
C PRO A 164 11.75 -13.37 3.16
N ARG A 165 10.85 -14.32 2.94
CA ARG A 165 9.78 -14.23 1.94
C ARG A 165 8.74 -13.24 2.42
N VAL A 166 8.81 -12.00 1.92
CA VAL A 166 7.89 -10.94 2.32
C VAL A 166 6.79 -10.76 1.27
N VAL A 167 5.55 -10.77 1.71
CA VAL A 167 4.36 -10.51 0.88
C VAL A 167 3.72 -9.18 1.26
N TYR A 168 3.37 -8.38 0.24
CA TYR A 168 2.60 -7.15 0.42
C TYR A 168 1.11 -7.41 0.20
N ILE A 169 0.28 -7.12 1.20
CA ILE A 169 -1.17 -7.14 1.13
C ILE A 169 -1.69 -5.70 1.01
N MET A 170 -2.22 -5.36 -0.15
CA MET A 170 -2.82 -4.05 -0.44
C MET A 170 -4.32 -4.04 -0.10
N THR A 171 -4.71 -3.12 0.78
CA THR A 171 -6.13 -2.83 1.08
C THR A 171 -6.66 -1.66 0.24
N ASP A 172 -7.98 -1.52 0.16
CA ASP A 172 -8.68 -0.60 -0.74
C ASP A 172 -8.82 0.85 -0.22
N GLY A 173 -8.19 1.19 0.91
CA GLY A 173 -8.29 2.53 1.51
C GLY A 173 -7.85 3.70 0.60
N GLY A 174 -6.86 3.49 -0.27
CA GLY A 174 -6.36 4.51 -1.20
C GLY A 174 -7.09 4.57 -2.55
N ALA A 175 -7.91 3.56 -2.87
CA ALA A 175 -8.70 3.43 -4.10
C ALA A 175 -7.95 3.38 -5.46
N LEU A 176 -6.64 3.68 -5.55
CA LEU A 176 -5.87 3.43 -6.78
C LEU A 176 -5.46 1.95 -6.90
N PRO A 177 -5.45 1.38 -8.12
CA PRO A 177 -5.07 -0.02 -8.32
C PRO A 177 -3.57 -0.24 -8.13
N LEU A 178 -3.19 -1.49 -7.88
CA LEU A 178 -1.81 -1.84 -7.54
C LEU A 178 -0.85 -1.46 -8.67
N ALA A 179 -1.29 -1.63 -9.92
CA ALA A 179 -0.56 -1.26 -11.12
C ALA A 179 -0.11 0.21 -11.15
N TYR A 180 -0.82 1.12 -10.46
CA TYR A 180 -0.40 2.52 -10.35
C TYR A 180 0.96 2.67 -9.64
N SER A 181 1.31 1.74 -8.76
CA SER A 181 2.46 1.88 -7.88
C SER A 181 3.78 1.48 -8.56
N ARG A 182 4.51 2.48 -9.05
CA ARG A 182 5.91 2.34 -9.51
C ARG A 182 6.82 1.75 -8.44
N VAL A 183 6.53 2.07 -7.17
CA VAL A 183 7.26 1.55 -6.01
C VAL A 183 7.12 0.03 -5.93
N VAL A 184 5.89 -0.49 -6.00
CA VAL A 184 5.66 -1.93 -5.96
C VAL A 184 6.30 -2.62 -7.15
N ALA A 185 6.13 -2.08 -8.36
CA ALA A 185 6.77 -2.66 -9.56
C ALA A 185 8.30 -2.76 -9.43
N SER A 186 8.95 -1.70 -8.91
CA SER A 186 10.41 -1.68 -8.72
C SER A 186 10.86 -2.63 -7.61
N LEU A 187 10.12 -2.71 -6.50
CA LEU A 187 10.41 -3.64 -5.39
C LEU A 187 10.23 -5.11 -5.80
N SER A 188 9.19 -5.42 -6.57
CA SER A 188 8.98 -6.76 -7.13
C SER A 188 10.08 -7.13 -8.11
N GLN A 189 10.46 -6.21 -9.02
CA GLN A 189 11.56 -6.44 -9.97
C GLN A 189 12.90 -6.65 -9.27
N ALA A 190 13.16 -5.94 -8.17
CA ALA A 190 14.35 -6.10 -7.35
C ALA A 190 14.33 -7.37 -6.48
N GLY A 191 13.25 -8.15 -6.48
CA GLY A 191 13.10 -9.34 -5.64
C GLY A 191 12.96 -9.02 -4.14
N TRP A 192 12.51 -7.81 -3.80
CA TRP A 192 12.25 -7.42 -2.41
C TRP A 192 10.88 -7.89 -1.92
N LEU A 193 9.96 -8.14 -2.85
CA LEU A 193 8.65 -8.74 -2.60
C LEU A 193 8.61 -10.13 -3.25
N SER A 194 8.20 -11.14 -2.48
CA SER A 194 7.93 -12.49 -3.00
C SER A 194 6.58 -12.57 -3.71
N GLY A 195 5.69 -11.62 -3.45
CA GLY A 195 4.42 -11.48 -4.12
C GLY A 195 3.56 -10.37 -3.52
N THR A 196 2.48 -10.06 -4.21
CA THR A 196 1.49 -9.06 -3.84
C THR A 196 0.09 -9.66 -3.81
N ILE A 197 -0.70 -9.27 -2.82
CA ILE A 197 -2.09 -9.70 -2.67
C ILE A 197 -2.97 -8.47 -2.55
N THR A 198 -4.10 -8.44 -3.26
CA THR A 198 -5.08 -7.37 -3.16
C THR A 198 -6.36 -7.87 -2.49
N ALA A 199 -6.81 -7.16 -1.46
CA ALA A 199 -7.96 -7.54 -0.64
C ALA A 199 -9.15 -6.60 -0.82
N GLY A 200 -10.37 -7.10 -0.64
CA GLY A 200 -11.58 -6.26 -0.68
C GLY A 200 -11.88 -5.76 -2.09
N GLN A 201 -11.98 -4.44 -2.30
CA GLN A 201 -12.13 -3.82 -3.61
C GLN A 201 -10.80 -3.47 -4.31
N ALA A 202 -9.67 -3.66 -3.64
CA ALA A 202 -8.36 -3.47 -4.23
C ALA A 202 -8.14 -4.55 -5.29
N TRP A 203 -7.39 -4.22 -6.35
CA TRP A 203 -7.13 -5.11 -7.47
C TRP A 203 -5.78 -4.82 -8.14
N GLY A 204 -5.32 -5.79 -8.94
CA GLY A 204 -4.06 -5.79 -9.67
C GLY A 204 -2.93 -6.55 -8.98
N GLY A 205 -3.22 -7.31 -7.92
CA GLY A 205 -2.24 -8.14 -7.22
C GLY A 205 -1.76 -9.34 -8.03
N ASP A 206 -0.72 -10.03 -7.57
CA ASP A 206 -0.38 -11.38 -8.07
C ASP A 206 -1.46 -12.39 -7.65
N ILE A 207 -2.04 -12.15 -6.47
CA ILE A 207 -3.17 -12.89 -5.92
C ILE A 207 -4.29 -11.90 -5.57
N GLU A 208 -5.53 -12.29 -5.86
CA GLU A 208 -6.73 -11.54 -5.52
C GLU A 208 -7.47 -12.27 -4.40
N ALA A 209 -7.85 -11.57 -3.34
CA ALA A 209 -8.58 -12.14 -2.22
C ALA A 209 -9.87 -11.36 -1.93
N VAL A 210 -10.92 -12.05 -1.48
CA VAL A 210 -12.19 -11.41 -1.12
C VAL A 210 -12.07 -10.48 0.09
N SER A 211 -11.22 -10.84 1.06
CA SER A 211 -11.09 -10.16 2.35
C SER A 211 -9.64 -10.12 2.82
N VAL A 212 -9.34 -9.24 3.79
CA VAL A 212 -8.01 -9.19 4.43
C VAL A 212 -7.67 -10.52 5.11
N HIS A 213 -8.66 -11.22 5.68
CA HIS A 213 -8.45 -12.52 6.32
C HIS A 213 -7.97 -13.58 5.31
N ASN A 214 -8.65 -13.70 4.16
CA ASN A 214 -8.21 -14.63 3.11
C ASN A 214 -6.90 -14.18 2.47
N ALA A 215 -6.63 -12.88 2.39
CA ALA A 215 -5.33 -12.38 1.93
C ALA A 215 -4.19 -12.78 2.88
N LEU A 216 -4.41 -12.70 4.20
CA LEU A 216 -3.43 -13.12 5.20
C LEU A 216 -3.18 -14.64 5.13
N LEU A 217 -4.24 -15.44 5.04
CA LEU A 217 -4.13 -16.89 4.88
C LEU A 217 -3.42 -17.27 3.58
N ALA A 218 -3.73 -16.58 2.47
CA ALA A 218 -3.05 -16.79 1.20
C ALA A 218 -1.56 -16.36 1.26
N ALA A 219 -1.23 -15.29 1.97
CA ALA A 219 0.17 -14.90 2.18
C ALA A 219 0.93 -16.05 2.86
N ARG A 220 0.40 -16.60 3.96
CA ARG A 220 1.06 -17.69 4.69
C ARG A 220 1.07 -19.01 3.91
N HIS A 221 -0.07 -19.45 3.40
CA HIS A 221 -0.25 -20.82 2.93
C HIS A 221 -0.14 -21.01 1.42
N VAL A 222 -0.29 -19.94 0.63
CA VAL A 222 -0.18 -20.00 -0.84
C VAL A 222 1.14 -19.41 -1.31
N LEU A 223 1.53 -18.25 -0.78
CA LEU A 223 2.82 -17.62 -1.11
C LEU A 223 3.95 -18.00 -0.16
N HIS A 224 3.67 -18.81 0.88
CA HIS A 224 4.66 -19.25 1.86
C HIS A 224 5.45 -18.08 2.45
N ALA A 225 4.73 -17.02 2.84
CA ALA A 225 5.35 -15.83 3.41
C ALA A 225 5.92 -16.16 4.80
N ASP A 226 7.13 -15.66 5.04
CA ASP A 226 7.73 -15.60 6.37
C ASP A 226 7.19 -14.38 7.12
N ALA A 227 6.95 -13.27 6.41
CA ALA A 227 6.32 -12.07 6.95
C ALA A 227 5.38 -11.43 5.93
N ALA A 228 4.39 -10.69 6.42
CA ALA A 228 3.49 -9.91 5.58
C ALA A 228 3.51 -8.43 5.95
N ILE A 229 3.17 -7.58 4.98
CA ILE A 229 3.00 -6.14 5.16
C ILE A 229 1.58 -5.78 4.70
N VAL A 230 0.75 -5.23 5.57
CA VAL A 230 -0.63 -4.80 5.26
C VAL A 230 -0.67 -3.28 5.22
N ILE A 231 -0.85 -2.70 4.03
CA ILE A 231 -0.88 -1.25 3.81
C ILE A 231 -1.91 -0.95 2.72
N GLN A 232 -2.69 0.12 2.87
CA GLN A 232 -3.55 0.59 1.77
C GLN A 232 -2.74 0.96 0.54
N GLY A 233 -3.37 0.88 -0.63
CA GLY A 233 -2.76 1.34 -1.89
C GLY A 233 -2.52 2.86 -1.93
N PRO A 234 -1.92 3.36 -3.03
CA PRO A 234 -1.81 4.80 -3.29
C PRO A 234 -3.18 5.48 -3.30
N GLY A 235 -3.24 6.79 -2.98
CA GLY A 235 -4.48 7.56 -2.99
C GLY A 235 -5.16 7.75 -1.63
N ASN A 236 -4.43 7.62 -0.52
CA ASN A 236 -4.95 7.82 0.84
C ASN A 236 -5.84 9.08 0.95
N LEU A 237 -7.01 8.90 1.55
CA LEU A 237 -8.02 9.94 1.75
C LEU A 237 -8.01 10.44 3.21
N GLY A 238 -8.27 11.73 3.40
CA GLY A 238 -8.45 12.32 4.72
C GLY A 238 -9.22 13.63 4.66
N THR A 239 -10.09 13.86 5.64
CA THR A 239 -10.94 15.06 5.73
C THR A 239 -10.65 15.91 6.98
N GLU A 240 -9.55 15.64 7.68
CA GLU A 240 -9.17 16.28 8.96
C GLU A 240 -10.22 16.11 10.08
N THR A 241 -11.19 15.20 9.91
CA THR A 241 -12.09 14.78 11.00
C THR A 241 -11.50 13.59 11.75
N PRO A 242 -11.85 13.38 13.04
CA PRO A 242 -11.22 12.33 13.86
C PRO A 242 -11.34 10.90 13.30
N TRP A 243 -12.33 10.63 12.44
CA TRP A 243 -12.59 9.32 11.84
C TRP A 243 -12.49 9.32 10.31
N GLY A 244 -12.48 10.49 9.68
CA GLY A 244 -12.54 10.61 8.22
C GLY A 244 -11.17 10.51 7.58
N PHE A 245 -10.56 9.33 7.66
CA PHE A 245 -9.33 9.01 6.94
C PHE A 245 -9.26 7.51 6.64
N SER A 246 -8.69 7.14 5.49
CA SER A 246 -8.67 5.74 5.04
C SER A 246 -7.76 4.84 5.89
N GLY A 247 -6.73 5.42 6.51
CA GLY A 247 -5.83 4.75 7.45
C GLY A 247 -6.49 4.18 8.71
N VAL A 248 -7.76 4.51 8.98
CA VAL A 248 -8.52 3.96 10.11
C VAL A 248 -8.56 2.43 10.09
N ALA A 249 -8.56 1.85 8.88
CA ALA A 249 -8.53 0.42 8.62
C ALA A 249 -7.28 -0.30 9.15
N CYS A 250 -6.23 0.42 9.57
CA CYS A 250 -5.09 -0.21 10.24
C CYS A 250 -5.53 -0.93 11.51
N GLY A 251 -6.51 -0.40 12.26
CA GLY A 251 -7.04 -1.10 13.44
C GLY A 251 -7.77 -2.39 13.09
N ASP A 252 -8.53 -2.39 11.99
CA ASP A 252 -9.20 -3.60 11.49
C ASP A 252 -8.20 -4.66 11.02
N ALA A 253 -7.09 -4.23 10.41
CA ALA A 253 -6.01 -5.14 10.03
C ALA A 253 -5.38 -5.81 11.27
N ILE A 254 -5.12 -5.06 12.35
CA ILE A 254 -4.63 -5.62 13.62
C ILE A 254 -5.60 -6.68 14.16
N ASN A 255 -6.91 -6.39 14.12
CA ASN A 255 -7.94 -7.35 14.56
C ASN A 255 -7.96 -8.62 13.70
N ALA A 256 -7.84 -8.48 12.37
CA ALA A 256 -7.81 -9.61 11.45
C ALA A 256 -6.57 -10.50 11.66
N ILE A 257 -5.40 -9.90 11.86
CA ILE A 257 -4.15 -10.63 12.14
C ILE A 257 -4.29 -11.44 13.43
N ALA A 258 -4.76 -10.81 14.51
CA ALA A 258 -4.94 -11.47 15.80
C ALA A 258 -6.01 -12.58 15.74
N THR A 259 -7.09 -12.37 14.99
CA THR A 259 -8.15 -13.38 14.79
C THR A 259 -7.61 -14.66 14.15
N LEU A 260 -6.60 -14.53 13.29
CA LEU A 260 -5.95 -15.64 12.59
C LEU A 260 -4.65 -16.11 13.28
N GLY A 261 -4.39 -15.72 14.52
CA GLY A 261 -3.20 -16.20 15.26
C GLY A 261 -1.86 -15.70 14.72
N GLY A 262 -1.84 -14.57 14.00
CA GLY A 262 -0.59 -13.90 13.59
C GLY A 262 -0.04 -12.98 14.67
N HIS A 263 1.13 -12.38 14.41
CA HIS A 263 1.79 -11.43 15.31
C HIS A 263 1.67 -9.99 14.78
N PRO A 264 0.74 -9.17 15.31
CA PRO A 264 0.51 -7.82 14.76
C PRO A 264 1.61 -6.84 15.16
N VAL A 265 2.23 -6.20 14.17
CA VAL A 265 3.24 -5.14 14.35
C VAL A 265 2.67 -3.81 13.84
N ALA A 266 2.40 -2.88 14.76
CA ALA A 266 1.84 -1.57 14.46
C ALA A 266 2.97 -0.58 14.11
N CYS A 267 3.10 -0.25 12.81
CA CYS A 267 4.00 0.81 12.35
C CYS A 267 3.37 2.18 12.63
N LEU A 268 4.05 3.00 13.43
CA LEU A 268 3.61 4.37 13.68
C LEU A 268 3.86 5.26 12.45
N ARG A 269 2.88 6.12 12.15
CA ARG A 269 3.06 7.23 11.22
C ARG A 269 3.66 8.40 11.99
N VAL A 270 4.95 8.63 11.80
CA VAL A 270 5.70 9.71 12.45
C VAL A 270 6.03 10.80 11.43
N SER A 271 6.08 12.05 11.88
CA SER A 271 6.54 13.18 11.07
C SER A 271 7.41 14.12 11.90
N GLN A 272 8.55 14.54 11.35
CA GLN A 272 9.39 15.60 11.93
C GLN A 272 9.22 16.94 11.21
N ALA A 273 8.78 16.90 9.95
CA ALA A 273 8.82 18.04 9.03
C ALA A 273 7.44 18.53 8.56
N ASP A 274 6.35 18.12 9.22
CA ASP A 274 5.06 18.76 8.95
C ASP A 274 5.14 20.26 9.32
N ALA A 275 4.67 21.10 8.40
CA ALA A 275 4.63 22.55 8.57
C ALA A 275 3.74 22.95 9.75
N ARG A 276 2.72 22.12 10.06
CA ARG A 276 1.83 22.31 11.20
C ARG A 276 2.47 21.63 12.42
N ALA A 277 2.91 22.42 13.39
CA ALA A 277 3.62 21.91 14.57
C ALA A 277 2.87 20.79 15.32
N ARG A 278 1.53 20.89 15.40
CA ARG A 278 0.65 19.86 15.99
C ARG A 278 0.62 18.51 15.25
N HIS A 279 1.19 18.44 14.05
CA HIS A 279 1.27 17.21 13.24
C HIS A 279 2.69 16.62 13.23
N ARG A 280 3.59 17.12 14.09
CA ARG A 280 4.88 16.50 14.37
C ARG A 280 4.75 15.51 15.53
N GLY A 281 5.57 14.47 15.52
CA GLY A 281 5.42 13.32 16.43
C GLY A 281 4.60 12.21 15.77
N VAL A 282 3.90 11.42 16.58
CA VAL A 282 2.99 10.37 16.16
C VAL A 282 1.69 11.00 15.62
N SER A 283 1.33 10.62 14.40
CA SER A 283 0.12 11.10 13.76
C SER A 283 -1.14 10.69 14.54
N HIS A 284 -2.12 11.59 14.59
CA HIS A 284 -3.46 11.27 15.10
C HIS A 284 -4.11 10.08 14.37
N HIS A 285 -3.73 9.79 13.12
CA HIS A 285 -4.17 8.58 12.42
C HIS A 285 -3.75 7.31 13.16
N SER A 286 -2.48 7.22 13.55
CA SER A 286 -1.96 6.09 14.35
C SER A 286 -2.61 6.04 15.73
N MET A 287 -2.77 7.21 16.37
CA MET A 287 -3.42 7.28 17.69
C MET A 287 -4.87 6.80 17.66
N THR A 288 -5.64 7.16 16.63
CA THR A 288 -7.03 6.72 16.47
C THR A 288 -7.10 5.27 16.03
N ALA A 289 -6.40 4.87 14.96
CA ALA A 289 -6.53 3.53 14.40
C ALA A 289 -6.07 2.45 15.40
N TYR A 290 -4.88 2.61 15.98
CA TYR A 290 -4.39 1.65 16.98
C TYR A 290 -5.09 1.84 18.32
N GLY A 291 -5.27 3.08 18.79
CA GLY A 291 -5.78 3.32 20.14
C GLY A 291 -7.27 3.02 20.30
N ARG A 292 -8.08 3.20 19.24
CA ARG A 292 -9.55 3.11 19.30
C ARG A 292 -10.16 1.99 18.47
N VAL A 293 -9.56 1.61 17.34
CA VAL A 293 -10.14 0.61 16.42
C VAL A 293 -9.56 -0.78 16.65
N ALA A 294 -8.25 -0.89 16.89
CA ALA A 294 -7.63 -2.17 17.22
C ALA A 294 -8.14 -2.68 18.58
N LEU A 295 -8.99 -3.70 18.58
CA LEU A 295 -9.46 -4.38 19.78
C LEU A 295 -8.44 -5.43 20.27
N ALA A 296 -7.58 -5.94 19.38
CA ALA A 296 -6.48 -6.81 19.76
C ALA A 296 -5.23 -6.03 20.21
N GLY A 297 -4.36 -6.72 20.96
CA GLY A 297 -3.02 -6.23 21.29
C GLY A 297 -2.10 -6.29 20.07
N ALA A 298 -1.10 -5.42 20.05
CA ALA A 298 -0.12 -5.34 18.98
C ALA A 298 1.21 -4.79 19.53
N ASP A 299 2.29 -5.08 18.83
CA ASP A 299 3.58 -4.46 19.10
C ASP A 299 3.61 -3.07 18.46
N VAL A 300 3.61 -2.04 19.29
CA VAL A 300 3.77 -0.64 18.87
C VAL A 300 5.26 -0.34 18.82
N VAL A 301 5.79 -0.26 17.60
CA VAL A 301 7.23 -0.11 17.39
C VAL A 301 7.63 1.37 17.42
N VAL A 302 8.64 1.67 18.23
CA VAL A 302 9.16 3.02 18.44
C VAL A 302 10.67 3.03 18.18
N PRO A 303 11.18 3.77 17.17
CA PRO A 303 12.61 3.96 17.02
C PRO A 303 13.17 4.83 18.17
N ASP A 304 14.36 4.48 18.67
CA ASP A 304 15.14 5.32 19.61
C ASP A 304 15.72 6.56 18.91
N LEU A 305 14.82 7.48 18.55
CA LEU A 305 15.16 8.78 18.00
C LEU A 305 15.74 9.68 19.10
N LYS A 306 16.77 10.45 18.77
CA LYS A 306 17.38 11.40 19.73
C LYS A 306 16.67 12.75 19.74
N GLY A 307 16.81 13.48 20.85
CA GLY A 307 16.31 14.84 20.99
C GLY A 307 14.82 14.96 21.28
N PRO A 308 14.26 16.19 21.24
CA PRO A 308 12.89 16.47 21.66
C PRO A 308 11.82 15.66 20.91
N LEU A 309 12.02 15.45 19.60
CA LEU A 309 11.10 14.64 18.79
C LEU A 309 11.05 13.20 19.28
N GLY A 310 12.20 12.59 19.59
CA GLY A 310 12.23 11.21 20.07
C GLY A 310 11.55 11.05 21.42
N ALA A 311 11.77 11.99 22.33
CA ALA A 311 11.06 12.03 23.61
C ALA A 311 9.53 12.15 23.42
N GLN A 312 9.09 13.02 22.49
CA GLN A 312 7.67 13.18 22.16
C GLN A 312 7.07 11.88 21.59
N VAL A 313 7.72 11.29 20.58
CA VAL A 313 7.24 10.06 19.93
C VAL A 313 7.15 8.91 20.93
N ARG A 314 8.16 8.77 21.80
CA ARG A 314 8.15 7.78 22.88
C ARG A 314 6.97 7.99 23.82
N GLN A 315 6.75 9.21 24.30
CA GLN A 315 5.65 9.54 25.21
C GLN A 315 4.27 9.25 24.58
N GLU A 316 4.08 9.61 23.31
CA GLU A 316 2.83 9.37 22.58
C GLU A 316 2.57 7.87 22.40
N ALA A 317 3.62 7.09 22.11
CA ALA A 317 3.54 5.64 22.01
C ALA A 317 3.32 4.96 23.37
N GLU A 318 3.93 5.45 24.45
CA GLU A 318 3.66 5.01 25.83
C GLU A 318 2.19 5.24 26.18
N SER A 319 1.62 6.40 25.81
CA SER A 319 0.18 6.67 25.98
C SER A 319 -0.68 5.70 25.18
N LEU A 320 -0.27 5.32 23.97
CA LEU A 320 -0.97 4.34 23.15
C LEU A 320 -0.93 2.94 23.79
N CYS A 321 0.16 2.61 24.49
CA CYS A 321 0.36 1.36 25.22
C CYS A 321 -0.07 1.40 26.69
N GLY A 322 -0.75 2.46 27.14
CA GLY A 322 -1.37 2.52 28.47
C GLY A 322 -2.58 1.57 28.59
N PRO A 323 -3.24 1.48 29.76
CA PRO A 323 -4.39 0.60 29.97
C PRO A 323 -5.55 0.84 28.98
N ARG A 324 -6.09 -0.25 28.41
CA ARG A 324 -7.18 -0.21 27.40
C ARG A 324 -8.37 -1.08 27.82
N PRO A 325 -9.31 -0.58 28.65
CA PRO A 325 -10.47 -1.35 29.07
C PRO A 325 -11.28 -1.85 27.87
N GLY A 326 -11.51 -3.17 27.80
CA GLY A 326 -12.28 -3.79 26.71
C GLY A 326 -11.48 -4.08 25.43
N ALA A 327 -10.16 -3.86 25.43
CA ALA A 327 -9.27 -4.20 24.33
C ALA A 327 -7.99 -4.89 24.83
N GLY A 328 -7.31 -5.62 23.95
CA GLY A 328 -6.01 -6.20 24.20
C GLY A 328 -4.94 -5.13 24.41
N GLN A 329 -4.03 -5.39 25.35
CA GLN A 329 -2.97 -4.46 25.68
C GLN A 329 -1.94 -4.40 24.54
N HIS A 330 -1.58 -3.19 24.11
CA HIS A 330 -0.43 -3.01 23.23
C HIS A 330 0.87 -3.16 24.01
N ARG A 331 1.91 -3.66 23.34
CA ARG A 331 3.27 -3.72 23.87
C ARG A 331 4.10 -2.65 23.20
N LEU A 332 4.70 -1.77 24.00
CA LEU A 332 5.69 -0.83 23.51
C LEU A 332 6.99 -1.58 23.18
N VAL A 333 7.50 -1.43 21.96
CA VAL A 333 8.75 -2.04 21.53
C VAL A 333 9.72 -0.97 21.06
N GLU A 334 10.78 -0.75 21.82
CA GLU A 334 11.86 0.15 21.45
C GLU A 334 12.85 -0.53 20.50
N VAL A 335 13.17 0.15 19.39
CA VAL A 335 14.10 -0.34 18.38
C VAL A 335 15.25 0.65 18.22
N PRO A 336 16.51 0.22 18.39
CA PRO A 336 17.70 1.01 18.07
C PRO A 336 17.60 1.64 16.68
N ALA A 337 17.77 2.96 16.60
CA ALA A 337 17.70 3.70 15.34
C ALA A 337 19.02 3.66 14.55
N GLU A 338 20.10 3.20 15.19
CA GLU A 338 21.44 3.12 14.64
C GLU A 338 21.44 2.33 13.32
N GLY A 339 22.08 2.93 12.31
CA GLY A 339 22.22 2.38 10.96
C GLY A 339 20.94 2.36 10.11
N LEU A 340 19.77 2.75 10.65
CA LEU A 340 18.52 2.74 9.86
C LEU A 340 18.55 3.77 8.72
N LEU A 341 19.16 4.94 8.92
CA LEU A 341 19.26 5.95 7.88
C LEU A 341 20.16 5.47 6.72
N GLU A 342 21.31 4.88 7.04
CA GLU A 342 22.22 4.29 6.05
C GLU A 342 21.54 3.13 5.30
N LEU A 343 20.81 2.28 6.01
CA LEU A 343 20.03 1.19 5.43
C LEU A 343 18.97 1.72 4.44
N LEU A 344 18.28 2.80 4.78
CA LEU A 344 17.29 3.44 3.90
C LEU A 344 17.94 4.01 2.63
N ARG A 345 19.10 4.66 2.76
CA ARG A 345 19.87 5.15 1.58
C ARG A 345 20.34 4.01 0.69
N GLN A 346 20.77 2.90 1.28
CA GLN A 346 21.12 1.69 0.53
C GLN A 346 19.90 1.10 -0.18
N ALA A 347 18.73 1.12 0.46
CA ALA A 347 17.48 0.68 -0.15
C ALA A 347 17.13 1.51 -1.40
N GLU A 348 17.26 2.85 -1.33
CA GLU A 348 17.05 3.72 -2.50
C GLU A 348 18.00 3.36 -3.64
N ALA A 349 19.27 3.11 -3.33
CA ALA A 349 20.28 2.75 -4.33
C ALA A 349 20.05 1.37 -4.96
N GLN A 350 19.66 0.37 -4.17
CA GLN A 350 19.48 -1.02 -4.63
C GLN A 350 18.19 -1.21 -5.43
N THR A 351 17.14 -0.47 -5.10
CA THR A 351 15.81 -0.63 -5.71
C THR A 351 15.48 0.44 -6.74
N ALA A 352 16.31 1.49 -6.84
CA ALA A 352 16.02 2.73 -7.56
C ALA A 352 14.70 3.41 -7.13
N VAL A 353 14.16 3.06 -5.97
CA VAL A 353 12.96 3.69 -5.39
C VAL A 353 13.40 4.85 -4.51
N ARG A 354 13.04 6.07 -4.90
CA ARG A 354 13.19 7.23 -4.02
C ARG A 354 12.11 7.23 -2.94
N LEU A 355 12.53 7.30 -1.68
CA LEU A 355 11.66 7.42 -0.53
C LEU A 355 11.02 8.82 -0.52
N SER A 356 9.70 8.87 -0.63
CA SER A 356 8.94 10.10 -0.51
C SER A 356 7.57 9.87 0.11
N THR A 357 7.18 10.79 1.00
CA THR A 357 5.87 10.81 1.64
C THR A 357 5.35 12.24 1.69
N MET A 358 4.09 12.45 1.31
CA MET A 358 3.46 13.78 1.33
C MET A 358 4.29 14.88 0.64
N ARG A 359 5.00 14.53 -0.45
CA ARG A 359 5.94 15.39 -1.21
C ARG A 359 7.26 15.73 -0.49
N ARG A 360 7.57 15.07 0.62
CA ARG A 360 8.84 15.18 1.34
C ARG A 360 9.69 13.93 1.10
N GLY A 361 10.98 14.10 0.86
CA GLY A 361 11.96 13.01 0.70
C GLY A 361 12.57 12.53 2.02
N LEU A 362 13.46 11.54 1.94
CA LEU A 362 14.16 10.98 3.09
C LEU A 362 14.90 12.04 3.93
N ASP A 363 15.68 12.93 3.30
CA ASP A 363 16.43 13.96 4.02
C ASP A 363 15.53 15.06 4.60
N GLU A 364 14.31 15.21 4.10
CA GLU A 364 13.34 16.21 4.58
C GLU A 364 12.53 15.69 5.78
N ASP A 365 12.11 14.41 5.78
CA ASP A 365 11.25 13.81 6.82
C ASP A 365 11.75 12.43 7.27
N ALA A 366 13.03 12.35 7.67
CA ALA A 366 13.72 11.10 7.99
C ALA A 366 12.99 10.23 9.03
N ALA A 367 12.43 10.85 10.08
CA ALA A 367 11.71 10.14 11.15
C ALA A 367 10.56 9.27 10.63
N ALA A 368 9.86 9.69 9.56
CA ALA A 368 8.79 8.91 8.96
C ALA A 368 9.29 7.56 8.43
N PHE A 369 10.43 7.58 7.74
CA PHE A 369 11.04 6.38 7.14
C PHE A 369 11.79 5.55 8.17
N ILE A 370 12.45 6.19 9.15
CA ILE A 370 13.12 5.49 10.25
C ILE A 370 12.11 4.72 11.11
N ALA A 371 10.95 5.30 11.40
CA ALA A 371 9.88 4.58 12.12
C ALA A 371 9.38 3.35 11.36
N ALA A 372 9.19 3.48 10.04
CA ALA A 372 8.81 2.36 9.19
C ALA A 372 9.90 1.26 9.11
N ALA A 373 11.17 1.66 8.98
CA ALA A 373 12.28 0.70 8.99
C ALA A 373 12.47 0.03 10.35
N ALA A 374 12.22 0.73 11.45
CA ALA A 374 12.22 0.14 12.77
C ALA A 374 11.14 -0.94 12.93
N ALA A 375 9.93 -0.71 12.40
CA ALA A 375 8.87 -1.73 12.37
C ALA A 375 9.29 -2.98 11.57
N GLY A 376 9.94 -2.79 10.42
CA GLY A 376 10.52 -3.89 9.65
C GLY A 376 11.60 -4.66 10.42
N ARG A 377 12.52 -3.94 11.07
CA ARG A 377 13.59 -4.53 11.89
C ARG A 377 13.03 -5.34 13.06
N HIS A 378 11.96 -4.85 13.68
CA HIS A 378 11.27 -5.61 14.74
C HIS A 378 10.61 -6.87 14.21
N ALA A 379 9.90 -6.79 13.08
CA ALA A 379 9.31 -7.97 12.45
C ALA A 379 10.38 -9.03 12.11
N ARG A 380 11.58 -8.63 11.66
CA ARG A 380 12.72 -9.55 11.47
C ARG A 380 13.14 -10.23 12.77
N ARG A 381 13.24 -9.49 13.89
CA ARG A 381 13.57 -10.10 15.20
C ARG A 381 12.55 -11.14 15.63
N VAL A 382 11.26 -10.89 15.41
CA VAL A 382 10.20 -11.86 15.71
C VAL A 382 10.39 -13.15 14.90
N LEU A 383 10.79 -13.06 13.62
CA LEU A 383 11.13 -14.23 12.81
C LEU A 383 12.33 -15.00 13.36
N ASP A 384 13.40 -14.26 13.69
CA ASP A 384 14.65 -14.86 14.15
C ASP A 384 14.46 -15.53 15.54
N GLU A 385 13.63 -14.96 16.41
CA GLU A 385 13.26 -15.58 17.69
C GLU A 385 12.38 -16.83 17.50
N GLY A 386 11.43 -16.80 16.56
CA GLY A 386 10.59 -17.96 16.25
C GLY A 386 11.38 -19.16 15.72
N THR A 387 12.38 -18.91 14.86
CA THR A 387 13.26 -19.97 14.32
C THR A 387 14.24 -20.53 15.35
N ALA A 388 14.60 -19.78 16.39
CA ALA A 388 15.47 -20.27 17.45
C ALA A 388 14.77 -21.20 18.47
N HIS A 389 13.43 -21.17 18.52
CA HIS A 389 12.62 -21.93 19.49
C HIS A 389 11.80 -23.08 18.87
N GLY A 390 11.80 -23.22 17.54
CA GLY A 390 11.19 -24.33 16.80
C GLY A 390 12.25 -25.31 16.31
#